data_AF-A0A0J9E861-F1
#
_entry.id   AF-A0A0J9E861-F1
#
_cell.length_a   1.000
_cell.length_b   1.000
_cell.length_c   1.000
_cell.angle_alpha   90.00
_cell.angle_beta   90.00
_cell.angle_gamma   90.00
#
_symmetry.space_group_name_H-M   'P 1'
#
loop_
_entity.id
_entity.type
_entity.pdbx_description
1 polymer ?
#
loop_
_entity_poly.entity_id
_entity_poly.type
_entity_poly.pdbx_seq_one_letter_code
_entity_poly.pdbx_strand_id
1 'polypeptide(L)'
;MAEDASTRRYFRLTHKNGQTAVLMDAAPEAGQDTAIFARLGADLNGRGLSAPRVLAEDHALGFLLLEDLGDGLIAQLVEERLEQETPLYAAAVDVLIALDGQAPPPGLPALDPATLGDMIEPAYTWYRRAVAGAPGGLLSAASGEVKAVFQDLPNGIFALRDYHAENLIWLPDRTGNARVGLLDFQDAVCGPVAYDLASLLLDARRDVSRAVIEAMLDRFATGTNRDKDTVRTAFAAVGVQRNLRILGVFTRLALLHGKPRYLDFLPRVWRYVESNLRHPALAGLAARVLDDLPVPTDTVIEDLKRQCDAARQV
;
A
#
# COMPACT_ATOMS: atom_id res chain seq x y z
N MET A 1 1.93 -3.46 13.15
CA MET A 1 0.85 -2.43 13.11
C MET A 1 -0.27 -2.73 12.11
N ALA A 2 -0.11 -3.66 11.15
CA ALA A 2 -1.21 -4.15 10.29
C ALA A 2 -2.35 -4.84 11.07
N GLU A 3 -2.05 -5.38 12.27
CA GLU A 3 -3.04 -5.97 13.18
C GLU A 3 -4.17 -5.02 13.58
N ASP A 4 -3.96 -3.70 13.61
CA ASP A 4 -4.98 -2.79 14.17
C ASP A 4 -6.03 -2.35 13.14
N ALA A 5 -6.02 -2.89 11.92
CA ALA A 5 -7.08 -2.66 10.92
C ALA A 5 -7.61 -3.96 10.28
N SER A 6 -6.84 -5.04 10.39
CA SER A 6 -7.26 -6.35 9.92
C SER A 6 -8.02 -7.10 11.02
N THR A 7 -9.09 -7.79 10.66
CA THR A 7 -9.78 -8.74 11.55
C THR A 7 -9.05 -10.09 11.66
N ARG A 8 -7.93 -10.29 10.93
CA ARG A 8 -7.09 -11.50 10.99
C ARG A 8 -6.20 -11.46 12.21
N ARG A 9 -6.09 -12.59 12.90
CA ARG A 9 -5.12 -12.82 13.96
C ARG A 9 -4.08 -13.81 13.50
N TYR A 10 -2.84 -13.60 13.92
CA TYR A 10 -1.72 -14.47 13.60
C TYR A 10 -1.06 -14.95 14.89
N PHE A 11 -0.89 -16.26 15.02
CA PHE A 11 -0.26 -16.88 16.18
C PHE A 11 0.94 -17.70 15.73
N ARG A 12 2.15 -17.32 16.17
CA ARG A 12 3.32 -18.17 15.98
C ARG A 12 3.20 -19.39 16.90
N LEU A 13 3.27 -20.57 16.30
CA LEU A 13 3.30 -21.85 16.99
C LEU A 13 4.72 -22.39 16.97
N THR A 14 5.11 -23.07 18.05
CA THR A 14 6.39 -23.78 18.15
C THR A 14 6.12 -25.24 18.48
N HIS A 15 6.54 -26.13 17.58
CA HIS A 15 6.49 -27.56 17.80
C HIS A 15 7.60 -28.01 18.77
N LYS A 16 7.44 -29.17 19.42
CA LYS A 16 8.39 -29.67 20.44
C LYS A 16 9.81 -29.89 19.90
N ASN A 17 9.97 -30.08 18.59
CA ASN A 17 11.27 -30.23 17.93
C ASN A 17 11.89 -28.88 17.50
N GLY A 18 11.30 -27.75 17.87
CA GLY A 18 11.77 -26.41 17.53
C GLY A 18 11.30 -25.87 16.18
N GLN A 19 10.58 -26.65 15.38
CA GLN A 19 9.97 -26.14 14.14
C GLN A 19 8.87 -25.12 14.46
N THR A 20 8.79 -24.06 13.67
CA THR A 20 7.76 -23.02 13.84
C THR A 20 6.79 -22.99 12.66
N ALA A 21 5.59 -22.49 12.93
CA ALA A 21 4.54 -22.24 11.95
C ALA A 21 3.71 -21.04 12.41
N VAL A 22 2.93 -20.44 11.52
CA VAL A 22 2.00 -19.35 11.86
C VAL A 22 0.57 -19.81 11.63
N LEU A 23 -0.26 -19.82 12.68
CA LEU A 23 -1.70 -19.99 12.54
C LEU A 23 -2.33 -18.64 12.19
N MET A 24 -2.92 -18.55 10.99
CA MET A 24 -3.86 -17.49 10.65
C MET A 24 -5.25 -17.90 11.12
N ASP A 25 -5.90 -17.00 11.84
CA ASP A 25 -7.31 -17.05 12.23
C ASP A 25 -8.02 -15.86 11.61
N ALA A 26 -8.82 -16.13 10.59
CA ALA A 26 -9.57 -15.16 9.81
C ALA A 26 -11.05 -15.54 9.84
N ALA A 27 -11.77 -15.05 10.87
CA ALA A 27 -13.17 -15.37 11.09
C ALA A 27 -14.01 -15.17 9.79
N PRO A 28 -14.68 -16.22 9.27
CA PRO A 28 -15.42 -16.14 8.00
C PRO A 28 -16.50 -15.05 7.97
N GLU A 29 -17.11 -14.78 9.11
CA GLU A 29 -18.14 -13.75 9.30
C GLU A 29 -17.62 -12.32 9.04
N ALA A 30 -16.29 -12.11 9.10
CA ALA A 30 -15.65 -10.84 8.77
C ALA A 30 -15.47 -10.63 7.25
N GLY A 31 -15.98 -11.52 6.41
CA GLY A 31 -15.90 -11.43 4.95
C GLY A 31 -14.51 -11.71 4.39
N GLN A 32 -13.65 -12.39 5.16
CA GLN A 32 -12.27 -12.68 4.77
C GLN A 32 -12.16 -14.06 4.15
N ASP A 33 -11.66 -14.09 2.92
CA ASP A 33 -11.55 -15.31 2.14
C ASP A 33 -10.12 -15.90 2.27
N THR A 34 -9.99 -16.91 3.14
CA THR A 34 -8.75 -17.66 3.31
C THR A 34 -8.37 -18.47 2.06
N ALA A 35 -9.34 -18.81 1.19
CA ALA A 35 -9.07 -19.50 -0.06
C ALA A 35 -8.41 -18.55 -1.08
N ILE A 36 -8.76 -17.26 -1.09
CA ILE A 36 -8.05 -16.25 -1.90
C ILE A 36 -6.58 -16.15 -1.45
N PHE A 37 -6.33 -16.09 -0.13
CA PHE A 37 -4.96 -16.09 0.40
C PHE A 37 -4.18 -17.33 -0.04
N ALA A 38 -4.73 -18.52 0.19
CA ALA A 38 -4.08 -19.79 -0.17
C ALA A 38 -3.76 -19.88 -1.67
N ARG A 39 -4.74 -19.52 -2.51
CA ARG A 39 -4.60 -19.53 -3.98
C ARG A 39 -3.54 -18.55 -4.46
N LEU A 40 -3.57 -17.30 -4.01
CA LEU A 40 -2.59 -16.29 -4.43
C LEU A 40 -1.19 -16.61 -3.90
N GLY A 41 -1.08 -17.13 -2.68
CA GLY A 41 0.19 -17.58 -2.12
C GLY A 41 0.81 -18.72 -2.92
N ALA A 42 -0.01 -19.70 -3.33
CA ALA A 42 0.44 -20.77 -4.21
C ALA A 42 0.88 -20.27 -5.59
N ASP A 43 0.15 -19.32 -6.19
CA ASP A 43 0.51 -18.69 -7.47
C ASP A 43 1.85 -17.93 -7.37
N LEU A 44 2.05 -17.11 -6.33
CA LEU A 44 3.31 -16.40 -6.10
C LEU A 44 4.49 -17.37 -5.93
N ASN A 45 4.30 -18.44 -5.15
CA ASN A 45 5.32 -19.48 -4.99
C ASN A 45 5.63 -20.20 -6.31
N GLY A 46 4.61 -20.47 -7.14
CA GLY A 46 4.77 -21.04 -8.48
C GLY A 46 5.58 -20.15 -9.44
N ARG A 47 5.61 -18.84 -9.19
CA ARG A 47 6.42 -17.85 -9.93
C ARG A 47 7.85 -17.70 -9.39
N GLY A 48 8.24 -18.52 -8.40
CA GLY A 48 9.54 -18.43 -7.74
C GLY A 48 9.66 -17.29 -6.73
N LEU A 49 8.54 -16.70 -6.31
CA LEU A 49 8.49 -15.73 -5.22
C LEU A 49 8.22 -16.44 -3.89
N SER A 50 8.14 -15.69 -2.80
CA SER A 50 8.11 -16.25 -1.44
C SER A 50 6.91 -15.78 -0.64
N ALA A 51 5.75 -16.40 -0.89
CA ALA A 51 4.60 -16.30 0.02
C ALA A 51 4.66 -17.43 1.06
N PRO A 52 4.10 -17.26 2.28
CA PRO A 52 4.01 -18.36 3.25
C PRO A 52 3.33 -19.57 2.62
N ARG A 53 4.00 -20.73 2.60
CA ARG A 53 3.37 -21.97 2.14
C ARG A 53 2.25 -22.36 3.09
N VAL A 54 1.12 -22.78 2.54
CA VAL A 54 0.00 -23.34 3.33
C VAL A 54 0.34 -24.79 3.70
N LEU A 55 0.44 -25.05 5.00
CA LEU A 55 0.76 -26.36 5.58
C LEU A 55 -0.51 -27.17 5.88
N ALA A 56 -1.58 -26.47 6.27
CA ALA A 56 -2.92 -27.01 6.45
C ALA A 56 -3.95 -25.89 6.31
N GLU A 57 -5.19 -26.22 5.92
CA GLU A 57 -6.26 -25.25 5.70
C GLU A 57 -7.62 -25.80 6.13
N ASP A 58 -8.43 -24.93 6.74
CA ASP A 58 -9.85 -25.13 6.99
C ASP A 58 -10.58 -23.82 6.67
N HIS A 59 -11.00 -23.66 5.42
CA HIS A 59 -11.67 -22.45 4.96
C HIS A 59 -13.05 -22.25 5.59
N ALA A 60 -13.73 -23.34 5.97
CA ALA A 60 -15.05 -23.25 6.59
C ALA A 60 -14.98 -22.63 7.99
N LEU A 61 -13.90 -22.91 8.72
CA LEU A 61 -13.62 -22.30 10.01
C LEU A 61 -12.73 -21.04 9.93
N GLY A 62 -12.16 -20.74 8.77
CA GLY A 62 -11.31 -19.56 8.56
C GLY A 62 -9.88 -19.71 9.07
N PHE A 63 -9.36 -20.94 9.13
CA PHE A 63 -8.01 -21.21 9.61
C PHE A 63 -7.04 -21.59 8.50
N LEU A 64 -5.83 -21.05 8.54
CA LEU A 64 -4.69 -21.54 7.78
C LEU A 64 -3.51 -21.77 8.72
N LEU A 65 -2.82 -22.89 8.56
CA LEU A 65 -1.50 -23.11 9.14
C LEU A 65 -0.46 -22.80 8.06
N LEU A 66 0.43 -21.84 8.34
CA LEU A 66 1.34 -21.26 7.36
C LEU A 66 2.81 -21.52 7.75
N GLU A 67 3.67 -21.57 6.74
CA GLU A 67 5.12 -21.47 6.91
C GLU A 67 5.47 -20.19 7.68
N ASP A 68 6.32 -20.31 8.69
CA ASP A 68 6.91 -19.16 9.38
C ASP A 68 8.07 -18.62 8.56
N LEU A 69 7.94 -17.39 8.05
CA LEU A 69 8.98 -16.71 7.30
C LEU A 69 10.05 -16.08 8.21
N GLY A 70 9.90 -16.18 9.53
CA GLY A 70 10.83 -15.59 10.49
C GLY A 70 10.57 -14.11 10.75
N ASP A 71 11.57 -13.43 11.30
CA ASP A 71 11.44 -12.08 11.90
C ASP A 71 12.21 -10.99 11.14
N GLY A 72 12.72 -11.29 9.94
CA GLY A 72 13.56 -10.39 9.14
C GLY A 72 12.79 -9.23 8.50
N LEU A 73 11.89 -8.55 9.20
CA LEU A 73 11.04 -7.50 8.64
C LEU A 73 11.91 -6.39 8.02
N ILE A 74 11.74 -6.11 6.73
CA ILE A 74 12.58 -5.13 6.02
C ILE A 74 12.48 -3.75 6.69
N ALA A 75 11.31 -3.36 7.17
CA ALA A 75 11.14 -2.11 7.92
C ALA A 75 12.08 -2.03 9.14
N GLN A 76 12.12 -3.08 9.97
CA GLN A 76 12.97 -3.14 11.16
C GLN A 76 14.46 -3.15 10.78
N LEU A 77 14.85 -3.99 9.82
CA LEU A 77 16.25 -4.09 9.39
C LEU A 77 16.82 -2.77 8.88
N VAL A 78 16.03 -1.98 8.16
CA VAL A 78 16.43 -0.65 7.68
C VAL A 78 16.50 0.37 8.82
N GLU A 79 15.60 0.29 9.81
CA GLU A 79 15.67 1.15 11.01
C GLU A 79 16.93 0.88 11.83
N GLU A 80 17.29 -0.38 11.99
CA GLU A 80 18.48 -0.78 12.74
C GLU A 80 19.78 -0.42 12.02
N ARG A 81 19.78 -0.47 10.68
CA ARG A 81 20.97 -0.29 9.84
C ARG A 81 20.61 0.42 8.54
N LEU A 82 20.74 1.74 8.52
CA LEU A 82 20.38 2.57 7.38
C LEU A 82 21.15 2.21 6.10
N GLU A 83 22.36 1.67 6.20
CA GLU A 83 23.13 1.16 5.06
C GLU A 83 22.45 -0.01 4.34
N GLN A 84 21.47 -0.67 4.97
CA GLN A 84 20.66 -1.73 4.37
C GLN A 84 19.47 -1.19 3.55
N GLU A 85 19.15 0.11 3.63
CA GLU A 85 18.00 0.70 2.90
C GLU A 85 18.08 0.41 1.40
N THR A 86 19.15 0.83 0.75
CA THR A 86 19.35 0.64 -0.68
C THR A 86 19.31 -0.84 -1.11
N PRO A 87 20.11 -1.76 -0.53
CA PRO A 87 20.10 -3.16 -0.98
C PRO A 87 18.77 -3.89 -0.72
N LEU A 88 18.09 -3.62 0.41
CA LEU A 88 16.80 -4.26 0.71
C LEU A 88 15.68 -3.72 -0.20
N TYR A 89 15.65 -2.41 -0.45
CA TYR A 89 14.70 -1.82 -1.41
C TYR A 89 14.99 -2.28 -2.84
N ALA A 90 16.26 -2.44 -3.23
CA ALA A 90 16.62 -2.99 -4.54
C ALA A 90 16.08 -4.42 -4.73
N ALA A 91 16.22 -5.27 -3.71
CA ALA A 91 15.66 -6.62 -3.73
C ALA A 91 14.13 -6.62 -3.80
N ALA A 92 13.47 -5.72 -3.06
CA ALA A 92 12.03 -5.54 -3.12
C ALA A 92 11.56 -5.05 -4.51
N VAL A 93 12.31 -4.16 -5.16
CA VAL A 93 12.00 -3.71 -6.52
C VAL A 93 12.24 -4.82 -7.56
N ASP A 94 13.21 -5.71 -7.35
CA ASP A 94 13.45 -6.87 -8.23
C ASP A 94 12.28 -7.86 -8.24
N VAL A 95 11.57 -8.01 -7.12
CA VAL A 95 10.30 -8.75 -7.09
C VAL A 95 9.26 -8.09 -7.98
N LEU A 96 9.10 -6.76 -7.89
CA LEU A 96 8.14 -6.02 -8.73
C LEU A 96 8.51 -6.10 -10.21
N ILE A 97 9.79 -6.05 -10.55
CA ILE A 97 10.28 -6.26 -11.92
C ILE A 97 9.93 -7.67 -12.40
N ALA A 98 10.07 -8.69 -11.56
CA ALA A 98 9.73 -10.06 -11.94
C ALA A 98 8.23 -10.31 -12.05
N LEU A 99 7.40 -9.56 -11.32
CA LEU A 99 5.95 -9.56 -11.48
C LEU A 99 5.53 -8.79 -12.75
N ASP A 100 6.24 -7.72 -13.10
CA ASP A 100 6.03 -6.98 -14.33
C ASP A 100 6.27 -7.89 -15.55
N GLY A 101 5.29 -7.93 -16.46
CA GLY A 101 5.32 -8.80 -17.63
C GLY A 101 4.72 -10.19 -17.43
N GLN A 102 4.35 -10.57 -16.20
CA GLN A 102 3.56 -11.78 -16.00
C GLN A 102 2.06 -11.47 -16.00
N ALA A 103 1.26 -12.41 -16.52
CA ALA A 103 -0.19 -12.29 -16.49
C ALA A 103 -0.70 -12.31 -15.03
N PRO A 104 -1.56 -11.35 -14.63
CA PRO A 104 -2.23 -11.41 -13.35
C PRO A 104 -3.07 -12.68 -13.22
N PRO A 105 -3.17 -13.27 -12.01
CA PRO A 105 -4.13 -14.33 -11.73
C PRO A 105 -5.57 -13.95 -12.15
N PRO A 106 -6.36 -14.91 -12.65
CA PRO A 106 -7.74 -14.63 -13.05
C PRO A 106 -8.61 -14.24 -11.85
N GLY A 107 -9.55 -13.32 -12.09
CA GLY A 107 -10.54 -12.89 -11.09
C GLY A 107 -10.04 -11.81 -10.12
N LEU A 108 -8.88 -11.21 -10.36
CA LEU A 108 -8.45 -10.03 -9.60
C LEU A 108 -9.28 -8.78 -9.99
N PRO A 109 -9.66 -7.94 -9.02
CA PRO A 109 -10.32 -6.67 -9.29
C PRO A 109 -9.44 -5.75 -10.15
N ALA A 110 -10.05 -5.06 -11.12
CA ALA A 110 -9.35 -4.05 -11.93
C ALA A 110 -9.43 -2.67 -11.28
N LEU A 111 -8.29 -1.99 -11.17
CA LEU A 111 -8.20 -0.57 -10.85
C LEU A 111 -8.19 0.24 -12.14
N ASP A 112 -9.33 0.27 -12.81
CA ASP A 112 -9.52 1.11 -13.99
C ASP A 112 -9.51 2.61 -13.61
N PRO A 113 -9.39 3.52 -14.59
CA PRO A 113 -9.34 4.95 -14.30
C PRO A 113 -10.54 5.49 -13.52
N ALA A 114 -11.74 4.91 -13.71
CA ALA A 114 -12.93 5.31 -12.95
C ALA A 114 -12.81 4.88 -11.48
N THR A 115 -12.44 3.63 -11.24
CA THR A 115 -12.21 3.08 -9.90
C THR A 115 -11.14 3.87 -9.16
N LEU A 116 -10.02 4.21 -9.82
CA LEU A 116 -8.95 5.03 -9.24
C LEU A 116 -9.44 6.44 -8.86
N GLY A 117 -10.31 7.05 -9.67
CA GLY A 117 -10.97 8.33 -9.38
C GLY A 117 -11.96 8.24 -8.21
N ASP A 118 -12.75 7.17 -8.11
CA ASP A 118 -13.68 6.99 -7.00
C ASP A 118 -12.94 6.73 -5.68
N MET A 119 -11.78 6.07 -5.74
CA MET A 119 -10.97 5.75 -4.57
C MET A 119 -10.39 6.96 -3.82
N ILE A 120 -10.40 8.17 -4.39
CA ILE A 120 -9.99 9.40 -3.68
C ILE A 120 -11.12 10.01 -2.84
N GLU A 121 -12.34 9.48 -2.91
CA GLU A 121 -13.51 9.90 -2.12
C GLU A 121 -13.22 10.16 -0.64
N PRO A 122 -12.44 9.31 0.08
CA PRO A 122 -12.20 9.52 1.49
C PRO A 122 -11.52 10.86 1.80
N ALA A 123 -10.69 11.37 0.89
CA ALA A 123 -10.02 12.68 1.06
C ALA A 123 -11.05 13.81 1.18
N TYR A 124 -12.19 13.67 0.52
CA TYR A 124 -13.25 14.68 0.44
C TYR A 124 -14.31 14.47 1.51
N THR A 125 -14.72 13.23 1.76
CA THR A 125 -15.83 12.94 2.67
C THR A 125 -15.41 12.87 4.13
N TRP A 126 -14.14 12.58 4.40
CA TRP A 126 -13.59 12.55 5.76
C TRP A 126 -12.68 13.75 6.03
N TYR A 127 -11.58 13.88 5.29
CA TYR A 127 -10.60 14.92 5.57
C TYR A 127 -11.12 16.32 5.28
N ARG A 128 -11.48 16.61 4.01
CA ARG A 128 -12.02 17.93 3.64
C ARG A 128 -13.26 18.29 4.45
N ARG A 129 -14.17 17.34 4.68
CA ARG A 129 -15.37 17.55 5.49
C ARG A 129 -15.05 18.03 6.90
N ALA A 130 -14.10 17.38 7.57
CA ALA A 130 -13.72 17.70 8.94
C ALA A 130 -12.96 19.03 9.07
N VAL A 131 -12.24 19.43 8.02
CA VAL A 131 -11.37 20.63 8.06
C VAL A 131 -12.03 21.87 7.43
N ALA A 132 -12.78 21.71 6.35
CA ALA A 132 -13.31 22.80 5.52
C ALA A 132 -14.78 22.62 5.10
N GLY A 133 -15.51 21.68 5.71
CA GLY A 133 -16.92 21.43 5.44
C GLY A 133 -17.20 20.60 4.18
N ALA A 134 -18.48 20.50 3.82
CA ALA A 134 -18.94 19.57 2.79
C ALA A 134 -18.26 19.78 1.41
N PRO A 135 -17.91 18.70 0.68
CA PRO A 135 -17.14 18.81 -0.57
C PRO A 135 -17.93 19.34 -1.77
N GLY A 136 -19.27 19.29 -1.75
CA GLY A 136 -20.08 19.70 -2.91
C GLY A 136 -19.66 18.99 -4.19
N GLY A 137 -19.49 19.73 -5.29
CA GLY A 137 -19.04 19.21 -6.59
C GLY A 137 -17.54 18.95 -6.72
N LEU A 138 -16.73 19.28 -5.71
CA LEU A 138 -15.26 19.24 -5.78
C LEU A 138 -14.72 17.81 -5.97
N LEU A 139 -15.31 16.84 -5.25
CA LEU A 139 -14.95 15.42 -5.42
C LEU A 139 -15.14 14.95 -6.87
N SER A 140 -16.26 15.32 -7.50
CA SER A 140 -16.53 14.91 -8.89
C SER A 140 -15.53 15.52 -9.86
N ALA A 141 -15.11 16.78 -9.62
CA ALA A 141 -14.12 17.45 -10.45
C ALA A 141 -12.74 16.78 -10.29
N ALA A 142 -12.29 16.56 -9.06
CA ALA A 142 -11.01 15.90 -8.79
C ALA A 142 -10.97 14.45 -9.28
N SER A 143 -12.05 13.68 -9.11
CA SER A 143 -12.18 12.33 -9.65
C SER A 143 -12.07 12.33 -11.20
N GLY A 144 -12.65 13.33 -11.85
CA GLY A 144 -12.51 13.55 -13.30
C GLY A 144 -11.06 13.76 -13.74
N GLU A 145 -10.28 14.56 -13.01
CA GLU A 145 -8.86 14.77 -13.28
C GLU A 145 -8.02 13.50 -13.05
N VAL A 146 -8.29 12.76 -11.96
CA VAL A 146 -7.63 11.47 -11.70
C VAL A 146 -7.91 10.50 -12.86
N LYS A 147 -9.18 10.37 -13.28
CA LYS A 147 -9.56 9.52 -14.40
C LYS A 147 -8.81 9.91 -15.67
N ALA A 148 -8.73 11.20 -16.00
CA ALA A 148 -8.02 11.67 -17.19
C ALA A 148 -6.53 11.28 -17.17
N VAL A 149 -5.85 11.47 -16.03
CA VAL A 149 -4.44 11.08 -15.88
C VAL A 149 -4.23 9.59 -16.12
N PHE A 150 -5.10 8.72 -15.59
CA PHE A 150 -4.94 7.27 -15.71
C PHE A 150 -5.44 6.69 -17.03
N GLN A 151 -6.15 7.45 -17.86
CA GLN A 151 -6.58 6.98 -19.19
C GLN A 151 -5.39 6.71 -20.12
N ASP A 152 -4.32 7.50 -20.00
CA ASP A 152 -3.16 7.43 -20.88
C ASP A 152 -2.00 6.58 -20.31
N LEU A 153 -2.14 6.07 -19.08
CA LEU A 153 -1.10 5.31 -18.41
C LEU A 153 -1.27 3.78 -18.59
N PRO A 154 -0.16 3.02 -18.73
CA PRO A 154 -0.22 1.56 -18.76
C PRO A 154 -0.91 0.99 -17.52
N ASN A 155 -1.85 0.06 -17.74
CA ASN A 155 -2.67 -0.58 -16.71
C ASN A 155 -2.82 -2.09 -16.98
N GLY A 156 -3.45 -2.82 -16.05
CA GLY A 156 -3.60 -4.28 -16.11
C GLY A 156 -2.42 -5.05 -15.54
N ILE A 157 -1.54 -4.40 -14.76
CA ILE A 157 -0.36 -5.00 -14.15
C ILE A 157 -0.75 -5.68 -12.83
N PHE A 158 -0.20 -6.85 -12.55
CA PHE A 158 -0.42 -7.55 -11.29
C PHE A 158 0.21 -6.75 -10.13
N ALA A 159 -0.63 -6.26 -9.23
CA ALA A 159 -0.22 -5.48 -8.06
C ALA A 159 -0.71 -6.15 -6.78
N LEU A 160 0.19 -6.33 -5.82
CA LEU A 160 -0.07 -6.88 -4.49
C LEU A 160 -0.79 -5.88 -3.57
N ARG A 161 -0.85 -4.61 -3.97
CA ARG A 161 -1.62 -3.50 -3.38
C ARG A 161 -1.10 -2.97 -2.04
N ASP A 162 -0.75 -3.85 -1.13
CA ASP A 162 -0.19 -3.56 0.20
C ASP A 162 1.31 -3.93 0.27
N TYR A 163 2.02 -3.59 -0.82
CA TYR A 163 3.46 -3.81 -0.98
C TYR A 163 4.27 -2.68 -0.33
N HIS A 164 4.70 -2.86 0.91
CA HIS A 164 5.54 -1.91 1.64
C HIS A 164 6.41 -2.64 2.67
N ALA A 165 7.45 -1.97 3.20
CA ALA A 165 8.47 -2.61 4.03
C ALA A 165 7.94 -3.36 5.29
N GLU A 166 6.78 -2.97 5.80
CA GLU A 166 6.09 -3.62 6.93
C GLU A 166 5.40 -4.95 6.57
N ASN A 167 5.32 -5.28 5.27
CA ASN A 167 4.74 -6.52 4.75
C ASN A 167 5.78 -7.36 3.98
N LEU A 168 7.08 -7.04 4.12
CA LEU A 168 8.17 -7.73 3.44
C LEU A 168 9.17 -8.31 4.44
N ILE A 169 9.45 -9.60 4.32
CA ILE A 169 10.40 -10.32 5.18
C ILE A 169 11.67 -10.62 4.39
N TRP A 170 12.83 -10.25 4.92
CA TRP A 170 14.11 -10.64 4.37
C TRP A 170 14.43 -12.09 4.73
N LEU A 171 14.71 -12.89 3.70
CA LEU A 171 14.97 -14.33 3.76
C LEU A 171 16.39 -14.60 3.22
N PRO A 172 17.45 -14.34 4.00
CA PRO A 172 18.84 -14.33 3.52
C PRO A 172 19.31 -15.69 2.96
N ASP A 173 18.71 -16.79 3.42
CA ASP A 173 19.06 -18.15 3.01
C ASP A 173 18.38 -18.59 1.70
N ARG A 174 17.44 -17.79 1.17
CA ARG A 174 16.85 -18.00 -0.16
C ARG A 174 17.69 -17.33 -1.25
N THR A 175 17.39 -17.57 -2.52
CA THR A 175 18.17 -17.05 -3.65
C THR A 175 17.32 -16.14 -4.56
N GLY A 176 17.96 -15.19 -5.24
CA GLY A 176 17.28 -14.28 -6.16
C GLY A 176 16.15 -13.49 -5.48
N ASN A 177 14.99 -13.45 -6.15
CA ASN A 177 13.78 -12.76 -5.69
C ASN A 177 13.09 -13.48 -4.52
N ALA A 178 13.36 -14.78 -4.33
CA ALA A 178 12.84 -15.53 -3.20
C ALA A 178 13.43 -15.06 -1.84
N ARG A 179 14.42 -14.16 -1.86
CA ARG A 179 14.93 -13.51 -0.63
C ARG A 179 13.96 -12.50 -0.03
N VAL A 180 12.88 -12.15 -0.72
CA VAL A 180 11.84 -11.25 -0.21
C VAL A 180 10.57 -12.05 0.01
N GLY A 181 10.30 -12.35 1.27
CA GLY A 181 9.05 -12.89 1.75
C GLY A 181 7.92 -11.87 1.63
N LEU A 182 6.76 -12.32 1.14
CA LEU A 182 5.60 -11.50 0.80
C LEU A 182 4.47 -11.79 1.78
N LEU A 183 4.01 -10.76 2.49
CA LEU A 183 2.83 -10.83 3.34
C LEU A 183 1.70 -9.96 2.76
N ASP A 184 0.48 -10.16 3.26
CA ASP A 184 -0.68 -9.29 3.02
C ASP A 184 -1.05 -9.07 1.54
N PHE A 185 -0.86 -10.08 0.70
CA PHE A 185 -1.10 -10.02 -0.76
C PHE A 185 -2.52 -10.43 -1.19
N GLN A 186 -3.38 -10.84 -0.25
CA GLN A 186 -4.71 -11.37 -0.58
C GLN A 186 -5.67 -10.33 -1.20
N ASP A 187 -5.38 -9.04 -1.02
CA ASP A 187 -6.14 -7.94 -1.60
C ASP A 187 -5.58 -7.46 -2.95
N ALA A 188 -4.76 -8.31 -3.60
CA ALA A 188 -4.15 -8.01 -4.88
C ALA A 188 -5.16 -7.63 -5.97
N VAL A 189 -4.69 -6.85 -6.93
CA VAL A 189 -5.49 -6.22 -7.99
C VAL A 189 -4.73 -6.22 -9.32
N CYS A 190 -5.44 -5.91 -10.39
CA CYS A 190 -4.85 -5.48 -11.66
C CYS A 190 -4.85 -3.95 -11.69
N GLY A 191 -3.69 -3.31 -11.73
CA GLY A 191 -3.58 -1.87 -11.58
C GLY A 191 -2.59 -1.20 -12.53
N PRO A 192 -2.44 0.13 -12.43
CA PRO A 192 -1.50 0.89 -13.24
C PRO A 192 -0.07 0.45 -12.96
N VAL A 193 0.82 0.67 -13.92
CA VAL A 193 2.26 0.52 -13.70
C VAL A 193 2.71 1.37 -12.50
N ALA A 194 3.73 0.90 -11.79
CA ALA A 194 4.26 1.53 -10.58
C ALA A 194 3.29 1.60 -9.37
N TYR A 195 2.15 0.88 -9.38
CA TYR A 195 1.22 0.86 -8.25
C TYR A 195 1.89 0.45 -6.92
N ASP A 196 2.54 -0.71 -6.92
CA ASP A 196 3.27 -1.23 -5.76
C ASP A 196 4.61 -0.51 -5.52
N LEU A 197 5.22 0.03 -6.59
CA LEU A 197 6.44 0.83 -6.44
C LEU A 197 6.18 2.10 -5.64
N ALA A 198 5.06 2.79 -5.91
CA ALA A 198 4.61 3.93 -5.11
C ALA A 198 4.26 3.52 -3.68
N SER A 199 3.61 2.36 -3.49
CA SER A 199 3.32 1.83 -2.14
C SER A 199 4.59 1.59 -1.33
N LEU A 200 5.65 1.10 -1.95
CA LEU A 200 6.94 0.83 -1.31
C LEU A 200 7.71 2.12 -0.99
N LEU A 201 7.81 3.04 -1.96
CA LEU A 201 8.70 4.20 -1.89
C LEU A 201 8.06 5.44 -1.24
N LEU A 202 6.72 5.51 -1.21
CA LEU A 202 5.96 6.60 -0.61
C LEU A 202 5.20 6.11 0.65
N ASP A 203 5.83 5.24 1.43
CA ASP A 203 5.24 4.70 2.66
C ASP A 203 5.07 5.81 3.70
N ALA A 204 3.84 6.12 4.08
CA ALA A 204 3.54 7.12 5.10
C ALA A 204 4.20 6.84 6.46
N ARG A 205 4.61 5.60 6.73
CA ARG A 205 5.21 5.19 8.01
C ARG A 205 6.71 5.44 8.06
N ARG A 206 7.38 5.50 6.90
CA ARG A 206 8.84 5.56 6.80
C ARG A 206 9.28 6.66 5.85
N ASP A 207 10.34 7.40 6.21
CA ASP A 207 10.87 8.44 5.33
C ASP A 207 11.96 7.85 4.42
N VAL A 208 11.55 7.22 3.32
CA VAL A 208 12.49 6.65 2.33
C VAL A 208 13.31 7.78 1.70
N SER A 209 14.63 7.64 1.70
CA SER A 209 15.50 8.71 1.22
C SER A 209 15.29 9.00 -0.26
N ARG A 210 15.36 10.27 -0.66
CA ARG A 210 15.20 10.68 -2.07
C ARG A 210 16.18 9.96 -3.00
N ALA A 211 17.41 9.71 -2.54
CA ALA A 211 18.40 8.97 -3.30
C ALA A 211 17.96 7.53 -3.59
N VAL A 212 17.35 6.85 -2.62
CA VAL A 212 16.77 5.52 -2.82
C VAL A 212 15.58 5.57 -3.76
N ILE A 213 14.67 6.53 -3.61
CA ILE A 213 13.52 6.70 -4.52
C ILE A 213 13.99 6.82 -5.98
N GLU A 214 14.95 7.72 -6.25
CA GLU A 214 15.48 7.93 -7.60
C GLU A 214 16.18 6.68 -8.16
N ALA A 215 17.01 6.02 -7.34
CA ALA A 215 17.69 4.80 -7.73
C ALA A 215 16.71 3.65 -8.03
N MET A 216 15.62 3.54 -7.27
CA MET A 216 14.61 2.51 -7.43
C MET A 216 13.70 2.75 -8.64
N LEU A 217 13.37 4.00 -8.94
CA LEU A 217 12.66 4.36 -10.18
C LEU A 217 13.47 3.98 -11.41
N ASP A 218 14.76 4.32 -11.43
CA ASP A 218 15.66 3.98 -12.52
C ASP A 218 15.84 2.46 -12.65
N ARG A 219 16.02 1.76 -11.52
CA ARG A 219 16.10 0.28 -11.48
C ARG A 219 14.84 -0.35 -12.06
N PHE A 220 13.66 0.11 -11.64
CA PHE A 220 12.38 -0.43 -12.11
C PHE A 220 12.19 -0.18 -13.61
N ALA A 221 12.45 1.03 -14.10
CA ALA A 221 12.34 1.35 -15.53
C ALA A 221 13.28 0.48 -16.38
N THR A 222 14.54 0.31 -15.96
CA THR A 222 15.49 -0.57 -16.67
C THR A 222 15.09 -2.03 -16.61
N GLY A 223 14.69 -2.54 -15.43
CA GLY A 223 14.33 -3.94 -15.25
C GLY A 223 13.06 -4.35 -16.01
N THR A 224 12.10 -3.43 -16.12
CA THR A 224 10.86 -3.63 -16.89
C THR A 224 10.97 -3.28 -18.36
N ASN A 225 12.13 -2.76 -18.81
CA ASN A 225 12.35 -2.23 -20.16
C ASN A 225 11.27 -1.21 -20.59
N ARG A 226 10.89 -0.33 -19.66
CA ARG A 226 9.92 0.75 -19.88
C ARG A 226 10.63 2.09 -20.00
N ASP A 227 10.00 3.00 -20.72
CA ASP A 227 10.45 4.39 -20.77
C ASP A 227 10.44 5.02 -19.36
N LYS A 228 11.52 5.76 -19.05
CA LYS A 228 11.71 6.36 -17.72
C LYS A 228 10.65 7.39 -17.41
N ASP A 229 10.26 8.21 -18.38
CA ASP A 229 9.25 9.26 -18.17
C ASP A 229 7.87 8.65 -17.94
N THR A 230 7.55 7.56 -18.62
CA THR A 230 6.32 6.78 -18.39
C THR A 230 6.26 6.23 -16.96
N VAL A 231 7.35 5.62 -16.46
CA VAL A 231 7.41 5.11 -15.08
C VAL A 231 7.29 6.24 -14.07
N ARG A 232 7.98 7.37 -14.29
CA ARG A 232 7.95 8.53 -13.39
C ARG A 232 6.58 9.21 -13.37
N THR A 233 5.94 9.32 -14.52
CA THR A 233 4.57 9.85 -14.62
C THR A 233 3.58 8.96 -13.87
N ALA A 234 3.65 7.65 -14.08
CA ALA A 234 2.78 6.69 -13.39
C ALA A 234 3.04 6.67 -11.88
N PHE A 235 4.31 6.70 -11.46
CA PHE A 235 4.68 6.78 -10.05
C PHE A 235 4.12 8.04 -9.38
N ALA A 236 4.23 9.20 -10.05
CA ALA A 236 3.67 10.44 -9.53
C ALA A 236 2.13 10.38 -9.44
N ALA A 237 1.47 9.90 -10.50
CA ALA A 237 0.01 9.77 -10.55
C ALA A 237 -0.52 8.84 -9.45
N VAL A 238 0.06 7.64 -9.33
CA VAL A 238 -0.27 6.68 -8.27
C VAL A 238 0.06 7.27 -6.90
N GLY A 239 1.19 7.94 -6.76
CA GLY A 239 1.61 8.58 -5.52
C GLY A 239 0.57 9.56 -5.01
N VAL A 240 0.05 10.44 -5.87
CA VAL A 240 -1.03 11.36 -5.52
C VAL A 240 -2.31 10.60 -5.20
N GLN A 241 -2.75 9.71 -6.09
CA GLN A 241 -4.00 8.96 -5.95
C GLN A 241 -4.06 8.17 -4.62
N ARG A 242 -3.00 7.42 -4.31
CA ARG A 242 -2.90 6.61 -3.08
C ARG A 242 -2.83 7.50 -1.85
N ASN A 243 -2.03 8.56 -1.87
CA ASN A 243 -1.88 9.42 -0.70
C ASN A 243 -3.13 10.26 -0.42
N LEU A 244 -3.91 10.67 -1.44
CA LEU A 244 -5.23 11.26 -1.24
C LEU A 244 -6.18 10.28 -0.54
N ARG A 245 -6.24 9.03 -1.02
CA ARG A 245 -7.03 7.99 -0.35
C ARG A 245 -6.59 7.80 1.10
N ILE A 246 -5.28 7.69 1.35
CA ILE A 246 -4.71 7.50 2.70
C ILE A 246 -5.04 8.69 3.62
N LEU A 247 -4.92 9.93 3.14
CA LEU A 247 -5.25 11.15 3.87
C LEU A 247 -6.68 11.07 4.45
N GLY A 248 -7.63 10.68 3.60
CA GLY A 248 -9.01 10.46 3.99
C GLY A 248 -9.23 9.27 4.90
N VAL A 249 -8.62 8.11 4.59
CA VAL A 249 -8.75 6.88 5.39
C VAL A 249 -8.18 7.06 6.79
N PHE A 250 -7.03 7.71 6.95
CA PHE A 250 -6.45 8.00 8.26
C PHE A 250 -7.33 8.96 9.07
N THR A 251 -7.90 9.97 8.41
CA THR A 251 -8.88 10.85 9.06
C THR A 251 -10.13 10.09 9.50
N ARG A 252 -10.65 9.18 8.65
CA ARG A 252 -11.75 8.28 9.01
C ARG A 252 -11.42 7.39 10.20
N LEU A 253 -10.25 6.75 10.21
CA LEU A 253 -9.82 5.91 11.33
C LEU A 253 -9.74 6.71 12.63
N ALA A 254 -9.28 7.95 12.58
CA ALA A 254 -9.28 8.83 13.73
C ALA A 254 -10.70 9.16 14.19
N LEU A 255 -11.52 9.74 13.32
CA LEU A 255 -12.82 10.30 13.72
C LEU A 255 -13.89 9.24 13.98
N LEU A 256 -13.91 8.14 13.22
CA LEU A 256 -14.92 7.10 13.33
C LEU A 256 -14.51 5.96 14.25
N HIS A 257 -13.24 5.55 14.21
CA HIS A 257 -12.76 4.40 14.99
C HIS A 257 -11.93 4.80 16.21
N GLY A 258 -11.82 6.09 16.50
CA GLY A 258 -11.07 6.59 17.64
C GLY A 258 -9.60 6.18 17.58
N LYS A 259 -8.92 6.37 16.44
CA LYS A 259 -7.47 6.07 16.30
C LYS A 259 -6.67 7.33 15.97
N PRO A 260 -6.49 8.27 16.91
CA PRO A 260 -5.92 9.60 16.63
C PRO A 260 -4.45 9.56 16.18
N ARG A 261 -3.70 8.51 16.53
CA ARG A 261 -2.30 8.33 16.10
C ARG A 261 -2.10 8.30 14.58
N TYR A 262 -3.14 7.95 13.80
CA TYR A 262 -3.03 8.00 12.33
C TYR A 262 -2.95 9.43 11.79
N LEU A 263 -3.40 10.43 12.57
CA LEU A 263 -3.30 11.84 12.20
C LEU A 263 -1.84 12.32 12.18
N ASP A 264 -0.95 11.67 12.93
CA ASP A 264 0.48 12.01 12.98
C ASP A 264 1.20 11.72 11.64
N PHE A 265 0.60 10.91 10.77
CA PHE A 265 1.14 10.63 9.44
C PHE A 265 0.70 11.64 8.36
N LEU A 266 -0.32 12.46 8.60
CA LEU A 266 -0.88 13.36 7.59
C LEU A 266 0.15 14.36 7.01
N PRO A 267 1.08 14.95 7.78
CA PRO A 267 2.10 15.83 7.22
C PRO A 267 2.95 15.14 6.15
N ARG A 268 3.34 13.88 6.40
CA ARG A 268 4.15 13.10 5.45
C ARG A 268 3.33 12.69 4.22
N VAL A 269 2.11 12.21 4.42
CA VAL A 269 1.16 11.88 3.34
C VAL A 269 0.96 13.09 2.43
N TRP A 270 0.74 14.27 3.00
CA TRP A 270 0.56 15.49 2.24
C TRP A 270 1.82 15.94 1.49
N ARG A 271 3.00 15.82 2.11
CA ARG A 271 4.28 16.09 1.44
C ARG A 271 4.46 15.23 0.18
N TYR A 272 4.01 13.96 0.21
CA TYR A 272 4.02 13.12 -0.98
C TYR A 272 2.99 13.57 -2.03
N VAL A 273 1.77 13.96 -1.62
CA VAL A 273 0.79 14.57 -2.55
C VAL A 273 1.40 15.79 -3.22
N GLU A 274 1.88 16.76 -2.44
CA GLU A 274 2.41 18.03 -2.95
C GLU A 274 3.63 17.82 -3.87
N SER A 275 4.57 16.96 -3.47
CA SER A 275 5.76 16.71 -4.28
C SER A 275 5.43 16.05 -5.62
N ASN A 276 4.50 15.09 -5.64
CA ASN A 276 4.13 14.40 -6.87
C ASN A 276 3.23 15.25 -7.76
N LEU A 277 2.38 16.13 -7.20
CA LEU A 277 1.58 17.10 -7.96
C LEU A 277 2.41 18.11 -8.76
N ARG A 278 3.70 18.27 -8.44
CA ARG A 278 4.64 19.09 -9.24
C ARG A 278 4.98 18.45 -10.59
N HIS A 279 4.64 17.18 -10.81
CA HIS A 279 4.85 16.53 -12.10
C HIS A 279 3.98 17.18 -13.19
N PRO A 280 4.53 17.60 -14.35
CA PRO A 280 3.79 18.35 -15.37
C PRO A 280 2.50 17.68 -15.85
N ALA A 281 2.51 16.34 -15.98
CA ALA A 281 1.33 15.57 -16.38
C ALA A 281 0.16 15.66 -15.39
N LEU A 282 0.39 16.11 -14.15
CA LEU A 282 -0.64 16.23 -13.11
C LEU A 282 -1.13 17.67 -12.92
N ALA A 283 -0.80 18.61 -13.83
CA ALA A 283 -1.13 20.02 -13.66
C ALA A 283 -2.64 20.28 -13.43
N GLY A 284 -3.52 19.58 -14.16
CA GLY A 284 -4.97 19.68 -13.98
C GLY A 284 -5.41 19.21 -12.59
N LEU A 285 -4.93 18.04 -12.17
CA LEU A 285 -5.18 17.50 -10.83
C LEU A 285 -4.59 18.39 -9.72
N ALA A 286 -3.41 18.98 -9.93
CA ALA A 286 -2.74 19.86 -8.98
C ALA A 286 -3.56 21.14 -8.73
N ALA A 287 -4.07 21.76 -9.79
CA ALA A 287 -4.91 22.94 -9.68
C ALA A 287 -6.18 22.69 -8.85
N ARG A 288 -6.73 21.46 -8.89
CA ARG A 288 -7.89 21.08 -8.05
C ARG A 288 -7.48 20.78 -6.62
N VAL A 289 -6.58 19.82 -6.43
CA VAL A 289 -6.24 19.30 -5.10
C VAL A 289 -5.69 20.39 -4.18
N LEU A 290 -4.87 21.31 -4.70
CA LEU A 290 -4.26 22.38 -3.91
C LEU A 290 -5.25 23.48 -3.50
N ASP A 291 -6.38 23.63 -4.23
CA ASP A 291 -7.47 24.54 -3.89
C ASP A 291 -8.51 23.86 -2.98
N ASP A 292 -8.81 22.60 -3.27
CA ASP A 292 -9.91 21.85 -2.65
C ASP A 292 -9.58 21.35 -1.24
N LEU A 293 -8.32 20.95 -1.00
CA LEU A 293 -7.90 20.26 0.22
C LEU A 293 -6.93 21.14 1.04
N PRO A 294 -7.30 21.53 2.28
CA PRO A 294 -6.40 22.27 3.15
C PRO A 294 -5.14 21.46 3.49
N VAL A 295 -4.01 22.15 3.63
CA VAL A 295 -2.77 21.53 4.12
C VAL A 295 -2.96 21.07 5.57
N PRO A 296 -2.57 19.83 5.94
CA PRO A 296 -2.64 19.34 7.31
C PRO A 296 -1.52 19.95 8.15
N THR A 297 -1.66 21.23 8.50
CA THR A 297 -0.76 21.92 9.43
C THR A 297 -0.92 21.34 10.84
N ASP A 298 0.02 21.65 11.74
CA ASP A 298 -0.05 21.23 13.15
C ASP A 298 -1.39 21.63 13.79
N THR A 299 -1.88 22.84 13.49
CA THR A 299 -3.18 23.33 13.94
C THR A 299 -4.34 22.48 13.39
N VAL A 300 -4.35 22.16 12.10
CA VAL A 300 -5.38 21.28 11.52
C VAL A 300 -5.36 19.90 12.17
N ILE A 301 -4.17 19.35 12.46
CA ILE A 301 -4.01 18.04 13.08
C ILE A 301 -4.50 18.05 14.53
N GLU A 302 -4.16 19.09 15.31
CA GLU A 302 -4.65 19.26 16.67
C GLU A 302 -6.19 19.40 16.70
N ASP A 303 -6.76 20.14 15.76
CA ASP A 303 -8.22 20.26 15.61
C ASP A 303 -8.88 18.92 15.33
N LEU A 304 -8.32 18.12 14.42
CA LEU A 304 -8.80 16.76 14.12
C LEU A 304 -8.70 15.83 15.34
N LYS A 305 -7.62 15.94 16.14
CA LYS A 305 -7.49 15.19 17.39
C LYS A 305 -8.56 15.57 18.41
N ARG A 306 -8.87 16.87 18.56
CA ARG A 306 -9.97 17.33 19.43
C ARG A 306 -11.33 16.83 18.96
N GLN A 307 -11.58 16.82 17.64
CA GLN A 307 -12.81 16.23 17.08
C GLN A 307 -12.91 14.73 17.37
N CYS A 308 -11.80 13.98 17.26
CA CYS A 308 -11.73 12.56 17.60
C CYS A 308 -12.08 12.30 19.07
N ASP A 309 -11.53 13.09 20.00
CA ASP A 309 -11.82 12.94 21.43
C ASP A 309 -13.28 13.26 21.76
N ALA A 310 -13.85 14.30 21.14
CA ALA A 310 -15.27 14.64 21.30
C ALA A 310 -16.20 13.52 20.79
N ALA A 311 -15.87 12.89 19.66
CA ALA A 311 -16.66 11.80 19.09
C ALA A 311 -16.68 10.53 19.95
N ARG A 312 -15.67 10.31 20.81
CA ARG A 312 -15.62 9.17 21.75
C ARG A 312 -16.46 9.38 23.01
N GLN A 313 -16.85 10.61 23.31
CA GLN A 313 -17.63 10.96 24.51
C GLN A 313 -19.14 10.88 24.30
N VAL A 314 -19.59 10.60 23.08
CA VAL A 314 -21.00 10.46 22.66
C VAL A 314 -21.32 8.99 22.42
#